data_AF-A0A0W8CHM0-F1
#
_entry.id   AF-A0A0W8CHM0-F1
#
_cell.length_a   1.000
_cell.length_b   1.000
_cell.length_c   1.000
_cell.angle_alpha   90.00
_cell.angle_beta   90.00
_cell.angle_gamma   90.00
#
_symmetry.space_group_name_H-M   'P 1'
#
loop_
_entity.id
_entity.type
_entity.pdbx_description
1 polymer ?
#
loop_
_entity_poly.entity_id
_entity_poly.type
_entity_poly.pdbx_seq_one_letter_code
_entity_poly.pdbx_strand_id
1 'polypeptide(L)'
;MATSVYGLKMRELGEVPPCTSTNETLYRRVDLENYLEAKYGSKLGWLREIARRDMVERKIQEMEQQEQEERAVFMESLAPGFVIYAQLIGLEETNKSLLWQCSQRFDALRAALRSRGLQLRLGLKQCERYVVAGDVDISDVVDTTEENVFLDTRTDYQWKMKKAQHGNGASGEKAKMELCISYLENHKGLKLPRKWENCRPRFEEVIRSGGTPQCEVRYIYSE
;
A
#
# COMPACT_ATOMS: atom_id res chain seq x y z
N MET A 1 -23.21 -27.10 -23.70
CA MET A 1 -24.68 -27.29 -23.68
C MET A 1 -25.15 -28.33 -22.66
N ALA A 2 -24.53 -29.51 -22.53
CA ALA A 2 -24.99 -30.53 -21.58
C ALA A 2 -24.93 -30.09 -20.10
N THR A 3 -23.86 -29.40 -19.68
CA THR A 3 -23.71 -28.88 -18.31
C THR A 3 -24.73 -27.79 -17.96
N SER A 4 -24.99 -26.87 -18.89
CA SER A 4 -25.91 -25.74 -18.69
C SER A 4 -27.39 -26.12 -18.81
N VAL A 5 -27.73 -27.12 -19.65
CA VAL A 5 -29.12 -27.56 -19.86
C VAL A 5 -29.53 -28.66 -18.88
N TYR A 6 -28.59 -29.55 -18.50
CA TYR A 6 -28.89 -30.69 -17.63
C TYR A 6 -28.36 -30.56 -16.20
N GLY A 7 -27.66 -29.47 -15.87
CA GLY A 7 -27.09 -29.23 -14.54
C GLY A 7 -25.96 -30.18 -14.15
N LEU A 8 -25.37 -30.89 -15.13
CA LEU A 8 -24.28 -31.84 -14.93
C LEU A 8 -22.93 -31.14 -14.71
N LYS A 9 -22.13 -31.61 -13.76
CA LYS A 9 -20.73 -31.19 -13.60
C LYS A 9 -19.86 -31.86 -14.66
N MET A 10 -18.75 -31.23 -15.04
CA MET A 10 -17.81 -31.78 -16.03
C MET A 10 -17.27 -33.17 -15.66
N ARG A 11 -17.16 -33.47 -14.35
CA ARG A 11 -16.77 -34.81 -13.87
C ARG A 11 -17.86 -35.87 -14.07
N GLU A 12 -19.14 -35.47 -13.98
CA GLU A 12 -20.30 -36.36 -14.16
C GLU A 12 -20.50 -36.71 -15.65
N LEU A 13 -20.03 -35.86 -16.56
CA LEU A 13 -20.03 -36.16 -18.00
C LEU A 13 -19.08 -37.31 -18.39
N GLY A 14 -18.06 -37.60 -17.58
CA GLY A 14 -17.16 -38.73 -17.80
C GLY A 14 -17.81 -40.10 -17.58
N GLU A 15 -18.96 -40.15 -16.91
CA GLU A 15 -19.73 -41.37 -16.65
C GLU A 15 -20.77 -41.66 -17.75
N VAL A 16 -21.02 -40.70 -18.64
CA VAL A 16 -22.00 -40.83 -19.73
C VAL A 16 -21.26 -41.20 -21.03
N PRO A 17 -21.66 -42.25 -21.76
CA PRO A 17 -21.02 -42.60 -23.02
C PRO A 17 -21.08 -41.43 -24.04
N PRO A 18 -19.94 -40.91 -24.50
CA PRO A 18 -19.94 -39.86 -25.50
C PRO A 18 -20.25 -40.42 -26.89
N CYS A 19 -20.94 -39.64 -27.72
CA CYS A 19 -21.01 -39.87 -29.16
C CYS A 19 -19.89 -39.07 -29.84
N THR A 20 -18.98 -39.79 -30.51
CA THR A 20 -17.90 -39.18 -31.27
C THR A 20 -18.38 -38.86 -32.69
N SER A 21 -18.50 -37.58 -33.01
CA SER A 21 -18.45 -37.11 -34.40
C SER A 21 -17.40 -36.02 -34.50
N THR A 22 -16.45 -36.21 -35.41
CA THR A 22 -15.43 -35.24 -35.88
C THR A 22 -15.22 -34.01 -34.97
N ASN A 23 -14.31 -34.17 -34.01
CA ASN A 23 -13.74 -33.15 -33.13
C ASN A 23 -14.64 -32.51 -32.07
N GLU A 24 -15.90 -32.93 -31.91
CA GLU A 24 -16.76 -32.48 -30.80
C GLU A 24 -17.35 -33.65 -30.00
N THR A 25 -17.20 -33.59 -28.67
CA THR A 25 -17.83 -34.55 -27.75
C THR A 25 -19.32 -34.20 -27.63
N LEU A 26 -20.16 -34.96 -28.33
CA LEU A 26 -21.61 -34.81 -28.27
C LEU A 26 -22.22 -35.88 -27.37
N TYR A 27 -23.22 -35.51 -26.57
CA TYR A 27 -23.97 -36.45 -25.74
C TYR A 27 -25.37 -36.58 -26.31
N ARG A 28 -25.85 -37.80 -26.54
CA ARG A 28 -27.25 -38.00 -26.93
C ARG A 28 -28.14 -37.63 -25.76
N ARG A 29 -29.18 -36.85 -26.06
CA ARG A 29 -30.19 -36.44 -25.10
C ARG A 29 -30.79 -37.62 -24.31
N VAL A 30 -31.08 -38.71 -24.99
CA VAL A 30 -31.66 -39.92 -24.38
C VAL A 30 -30.70 -40.53 -23.35
N ASP A 31 -29.41 -40.58 -23.65
CA ASP A 31 -28.40 -41.16 -22.76
C ASP A 31 -28.18 -40.28 -21.51
N LEU A 32 -28.25 -38.94 -21.68
CA LEU A 32 -28.23 -37.99 -20.56
C LEU A 32 -29.46 -38.12 -19.67
N GLU A 33 -30.66 -38.15 -20.25
CA GLU A 33 -31.92 -38.27 -19.49
C GLU A 33 -31.98 -39.61 -18.74
N ASN A 34 -31.59 -40.72 -19.38
CA ASN A 34 -31.53 -42.03 -18.74
C ASN A 34 -30.53 -42.08 -17.58
N TYR A 35 -29.34 -41.49 -17.74
CA TYR A 35 -28.36 -41.39 -16.65
C TYR A 35 -28.91 -40.58 -15.48
N LEU A 36 -29.57 -39.45 -15.75
CA LEU A 36 -30.14 -38.57 -14.71
C LEU A 36 -31.29 -39.23 -13.97
N GLU A 37 -32.17 -39.95 -14.67
CA GLU A 37 -33.23 -40.75 -14.05
C GLU A 37 -32.66 -41.89 -13.21
N ALA A 38 -31.63 -42.59 -13.68
CA ALA A 38 -30.97 -43.64 -12.90
C ALA A 38 -30.30 -43.08 -11.63
N LYS A 39 -29.68 -41.89 -11.73
CA LYS A 39 -28.96 -41.26 -10.62
C LYS A 39 -29.89 -40.62 -9.58
N TYR A 40 -30.95 -39.96 -10.03
CA TYR A 40 -31.87 -39.20 -9.17
C TYR A 40 -33.22 -39.89 -8.96
N GLY A 41 -33.38 -41.11 -9.47
CA GLY A 41 -34.55 -41.98 -9.35
C GLY A 41 -35.74 -41.60 -10.24
N SER A 42 -35.85 -40.33 -10.67
CA SER A 42 -36.92 -39.86 -11.56
C SER A 42 -36.60 -38.49 -12.15
N LYS A 43 -37.32 -38.09 -13.21
CA LYS A 43 -37.26 -36.71 -13.74
C LYS A 43 -37.58 -35.65 -12.69
N LEU A 44 -38.57 -35.90 -11.82
CA LEU A 44 -38.89 -34.99 -10.71
C LEU A 44 -37.78 -34.92 -9.67
N GLY A 45 -37.12 -36.06 -9.36
CA GLY A 45 -35.96 -36.10 -8.48
C GLY A 45 -34.79 -35.28 -9.02
N TRP A 46 -34.51 -35.41 -10.32
CA TRP A 46 -33.50 -34.60 -11.01
C TRP A 46 -33.83 -33.10 -10.98
N LEU A 47 -35.07 -32.70 -11.30
CA LEU A 47 -35.49 -31.29 -11.25
C LEU A 47 -35.38 -30.70 -9.83
N ARG A 48 -35.69 -31.48 -8.79
CA ARG A 48 -35.49 -31.06 -7.38
C ARG A 48 -34.01 -30.83 -7.07
N GLU A 49 -33.12 -31.66 -7.60
CA GLU A 49 -31.67 -31.50 -7.40
C GLU A 49 -31.12 -30.27 -8.13
N ILE A 50 -31.56 -29.99 -9.36
CA ILE A 50 -31.21 -28.73 -10.05
C ILE A 50 -31.66 -27.53 -9.23
N ALA A 51 -32.94 -27.50 -8.82
CA ALA A 51 -33.48 -26.39 -8.05
C ALA A 51 -32.72 -26.18 -6.72
N ARG A 52 -32.30 -27.28 -6.07
CA ARG A 52 -31.48 -27.23 -4.85
C ARG A 52 -30.08 -26.65 -5.12
N ARG A 53 -29.42 -27.03 -6.23
CA ARG A 53 -28.12 -26.48 -6.63
C ARG A 53 -28.22 -24.99 -6.92
N ASP A 54 -29.20 -24.57 -7.71
CA ASP A 54 -29.44 -23.16 -8.04
C ASP A 54 -29.72 -22.32 -6.78
N MET A 55 -30.44 -22.89 -5.80
CA MET A 55 -30.68 -22.22 -4.53
C MET A 55 -29.39 -22.05 -3.72
N VAL A 56 -28.54 -23.08 -3.67
CA VAL A 56 -27.24 -23.00 -2.99
C VAL A 56 -26.31 -22.01 -3.68
N GLU A 57 -26.24 -22.03 -5.00
CA GLU A 57 -25.39 -21.12 -5.79
C GLU A 57 -25.83 -19.66 -5.61
N ARG A 58 -27.13 -19.39 -5.67
CA ARG A 58 -27.66 -18.05 -5.36
C ARG A 58 -27.32 -17.61 -3.94
N LYS A 59 -27.46 -18.50 -2.96
CA LYS A 59 -27.12 -18.17 -1.57
C LYS A 59 -25.62 -17.85 -1.40
N ILE A 60 -24.75 -18.56 -2.11
CA ILE A 60 -23.31 -18.27 -2.12
C ILE A 60 -23.05 -16.90 -2.75
N GLN A 61 -23.65 -16.62 -3.92
CA GLN A 61 -23.52 -15.32 -4.59
C GLN A 61 -24.04 -14.17 -3.74
N GLU A 62 -25.19 -14.33 -3.07
CA GLU A 62 -25.74 -13.35 -2.14
C GLU A 62 -24.79 -13.08 -0.97
N MET A 63 -24.19 -14.13 -0.39
CA MET A 63 -23.20 -13.98 0.68
C MET A 63 -21.92 -13.29 0.21
N GLU A 64 -21.39 -13.66 -0.96
CA GLU A 64 -20.21 -13.03 -1.55
C GLU A 64 -20.46 -11.55 -1.86
N GLN A 65 -21.64 -11.23 -2.40
CA GLN A 65 -22.05 -9.86 -2.67
C GLN A 65 -22.17 -9.06 -1.37
N GLN A 66 -22.81 -9.62 -0.34
CA GLN A 66 -22.91 -8.98 0.97
C GLN A 66 -21.52 -8.72 1.57
N GLU A 67 -20.59 -9.68 1.50
CA GLU A 67 -19.23 -9.50 1.99
C GLU A 67 -18.48 -8.40 1.22
N GLN A 68 -18.66 -8.32 -0.10
CA GLN A 68 -18.08 -7.26 -0.93
C GLN A 68 -18.64 -5.88 -0.57
N GLU A 69 -19.95 -5.78 -0.37
CA GLU A 69 -20.61 -4.53 0.05
C GLU A 69 -20.13 -4.10 1.43
N GLU A 70 -20.07 -5.01 2.41
CA GLU A 70 -19.55 -4.74 3.75
C GLU A 70 -18.08 -4.29 3.71
N ARG A 71 -17.27 -4.90 2.83
CA ARG A 71 -15.87 -4.49 2.63
C ARG A 71 -15.79 -3.11 1.97
N ALA A 72 -16.63 -2.81 0.99
CA ALA A 72 -16.66 -1.50 0.34
C ALA A 72 -17.03 -0.40 1.34
N VAL A 73 -18.09 -0.61 2.14
CA VAL A 73 -18.51 0.30 3.22
C VAL A 73 -17.39 0.48 4.25
N PHE A 74 -16.72 -0.59 4.64
CA PHE A 74 -15.57 -0.50 5.54
C PHE A 74 -14.46 0.37 4.93
N MET A 75 -14.10 0.16 3.67
CA MET A 75 -13.05 0.94 2.98
C MET A 75 -13.45 2.42 2.83
N GLU A 76 -14.72 2.73 2.60
CA GLU A 76 -15.24 4.10 2.57
C GLU A 76 -15.21 4.78 3.94
N SER A 77 -15.32 4.02 5.03
CA SER A 77 -15.21 4.55 6.40
C SER A 77 -13.79 4.96 6.81
N LEU A 78 -12.78 4.57 6.04
CA LEU A 78 -11.38 4.91 6.29
C LEU A 78 -11.08 6.37 5.91
N ALA A 79 -9.90 6.85 6.32
CA ALA A 79 -9.48 8.22 6.12
C ALA A 79 -9.49 8.61 4.62
N PRO A 80 -9.94 9.83 4.27
CA PRO A 80 -10.05 10.24 2.87
C PRO A 80 -8.73 10.13 2.10
N GLY A 81 -8.72 9.30 1.06
CA GLY A 81 -7.53 9.05 0.23
C GLY A 81 -6.57 7.99 0.77
N PHE A 82 -6.83 7.40 1.94
CA PHE A 82 -6.03 6.29 2.48
C PHE A 82 -6.07 5.08 1.56
N VAL A 83 -7.23 4.71 1.02
CA VAL A 83 -7.39 3.54 0.14
C VAL A 83 -6.49 3.65 -1.10
N ILE A 84 -6.46 4.84 -1.72
CA ILE A 84 -5.60 5.12 -2.88
C ILE A 84 -4.13 5.06 -2.46
N TYR A 85 -3.77 5.65 -1.31
CA TYR A 85 -2.41 5.59 -0.79
C TYR A 85 -1.95 4.15 -0.52
N ALA A 86 -2.79 3.34 0.14
CA ALA A 86 -2.54 1.94 0.45
C ALA A 86 -2.27 1.11 -0.81
N GLN A 87 -3.04 1.33 -1.88
CA GLN A 87 -2.81 0.71 -3.19
C GLN A 87 -1.46 1.12 -3.79
N LEU A 88 -1.11 2.40 -3.72
CA LEU A 88 0.14 2.92 -4.30
C LEU A 88 1.40 2.41 -3.58
N ILE A 89 1.31 2.13 -2.28
CA ILE A 89 2.42 1.55 -1.50
C ILE A 89 2.43 0.01 -1.49
N GLY A 90 1.46 -0.63 -2.17
CA GLY A 90 1.34 -2.10 -2.21
C GLY A 90 0.94 -2.73 -0.88
N LEU A 91 0.12 -2.06 -0.07
CA LEU A 91 -0.38 -2.62 1.19
C LEU A 91 -1.49 -3.64 0.92
N GLU A 92 -1.16 -4.94 0.95
CA GLU A 92 -2.09 -6.05 0.76
C GLU A 92 -2.70 -6.57 2.08
N GLU A 93 -2.85 -5.70 3.09
CA GLU A 93 -3.37 -6.12 4.41
C GLU A 93 -4.88 -6.40 4.34
N THR A 94 -5.29 -7.58 4.82
CA THR A 94 -6.70 -8.00 4.87
C THR A 94 -7.33 -7.79 6.24
N ASN A 95 -6.52 -7.57 7.27
CA ASN A 95 -7.01 -7.36 8.63
C ASN A 95 -7.64 -5.98 8.79
N LYS A 96 -8.96 -5.95 9.03
CA LYS A 96 -9.74 -4.73 9.25
C LYS A 96 -9.18 -3.85 10.38
N SER A 97 -8.70 -4.44 11.48
CA SER A 97 -8.20 -3.64 12.62
C SER A 97 -6.87 -2.93 12.28
N LEU A 98 -5.97 -3.62 11.58
CA LEU A 98 -4.71 -3.05 11.13
C LEU A 98 -4.94 -1.97 10.08
N LEU A 99 -5.81 -2.21 9.09
CA LEU A 99 -6.19 -1.21 8.09
C LEU A 99 -6.75 0.05 8.74
N TRP A 100 -7.59 -0.10 9.76
CA TRP A 100 -8.14 1.03 10.51
C TRP A 100 -7.03 1.81 11.24
N GLN A 101 -6.10 1.14 11.92
CA GLN A 101 -4.95 1.79 12.56
C GLN A 101 -4.02 2.48 11.54
N CYS A 102 -3.76 1.86 10.39
CA CYS A 102 -3.01 2.48 9.29
C CYS A 102 -3.71 3.73 8.77
N SER A 103 -5.04 3.66 8.59
CA SER A 103 -5.87 4.79 8.18
C SER A 103 -5.79 5.95 9.17
N GLN A 104 -5.85 5.68 10.47
CA GLN A 104 -5.69 6.73 11.50
C GLN A 104 -4.30 7.37 11.46
N ARG A 105 -3.24 6.55 11.35
CA ARG A 105 -1.86 7.05 11.23
C ARG A 105 -1.68 7.88 9.96
N PHE A 106 -2.28 7.45 8.84
CA PHE A 106 -2.28 8.21 7.59
C PHE A 106 -2.92 9.59 7.76
N ASP A 107 -4.09 9.67 8.40
CA ASP A 107 -4.77 10.96 8.61
C ASP A 107 -3.97 11.87 9.55
N ALA A 108 -3.45 11.32 10.64
CA ALA A 108 -2.59 12.04 11.57
C ALA A 108 -1.34 12.61 10.87
N LEU A 109 -0.62 11.78 10.10
CA LEU A 109 0.56 12.20 9.35
C LEU A 109 0.22 13.28 8.33
N ARG A 110 -0.89 13.12 7.59
CA ARG A 110 -1.34 14.10 6.61
C ARG A 110 -1.71 15.43 7.26
N ALA A 111 -2.36 15.40 8.42
CA ALA A 111 -2.68 16.60 9.19
C ALA A 111 -1.39 17.29 9.71
N ALA A 112 -0.44 16.53 10.23
CA ALA A 112 0.83 17.05 10.74
C ALA A 112 1.71 17.64 9.63
N LEU A 113 1.75 17.04 8.44
CA LEU A 113 2.42 17.62 7.28
C LEU A 113 1.73 18.90 6.82
N ARG A 114 0.39 18.89 6.73
CA ARG A 114 -0.39 20.05 6.27
C ARG A 114 -0.24 21.25 7.21
N SER A 115 -0.16 21.04 8.52
CA SER A 115 0.06 22.12 9.49
C SER A 115 1.39 22.85 9.28
N ARG A 116 2.36 22.19 8.62
CA ARG A 116 3.64 22.77 8.22
C ARG A 116 3.70 23.19 6.75
N GLY A 117 2.58 23.17 6.03
CA GLY A 117 2.52 23.50 4.61
C GLY A 117 3.13 22.42 3.70
N LEU A 118 3.33 21.21 4.20
CA LEU A 118 3.87 20.07 3.47
C LEU A 118 2.75 19.16 2.96
N GLN A 119 3.08 18.36 1.95
CA GLN A 119 2.20 17.32 1.40
C GLN A 119 2.85 15.95 1.58
N LEU A 120 2.01 14.94 1.79
CA LEU A 120 2.46 13.56 1.84
C LEU A 120 3.01 13.14 0.47
N ARG A 121 4.32 12.87 0.40
CA ARG A 121 4.99 12.40 -0.82
C ARG A 121 5.08 10.87 -0.83
N LEU A 122 4.76 10.29 -1.97
CA LEU A 122 4.97 8.87 -2.27
C LEU A 122 6.47 8.60 -2.45
N GLY A 123 6.96 7.44 -2.00
CA GLY A 123 8.36 7.03 -2.12
C GLY A 123 9.27 7.51 -0.98
N LEU A 124 8.77 8.33 -0.05
CA LEU A 124 9.47 8.59 1.21
C LEU A 124 9.24 7.40 2.16
N LYS A 125 10.23 6.50 2.22
CA LYS A 125 10.18 5.28 3.05
C LYS A 125 9.79 5.54 4.52
N GLN A 126 10.13 6.69 5.08
CA GLN A 126 9.76 7.01 6.46
C GLN A 126 8.25 7.25 6.64
N CYS A 127 7.61 7.93 5.68
CA CYS A 127 6.15 8.12 5.69
C CYS A 127 5.44 6.76 5.56
N GLU A 128 5.94 5.90 4.68
CA GLU A 128 5.41 4.54 4.50
C GLU A 128 5.56 3.70 5.78
N ARG A 129 6.76 3.68 6.38
CA ARG A 129 7.02 2.96 7.63
C ARG A 129 6.17 3.48 8.79
N TYR A 130 5.95 4.79 8.88
CA TYR A 130 5.07 5.37 9.89
C TYR A 130 3.62 4.86 9.73
N VAL A 131 3.08 4.94 8.51
CA VAL A 131 1.69 4.55 8.26
C VAL A 131 1.47 3.05 8.47
N VAL A 132 2.40 2.21 8.03
CA VAL A 132 2.26 0.75 8.09
C VAL A 132 2.65 0.19 9.46
N ALA A 133 3.86 0.49 9.93
CA ALA A 133 4.45 -0.12 11.13
C ALA A 133 4.28 0.75 12.39
N GLY A 134 4.30 2.08 12.24
CA GLY A 134 4.14 3.00 13.39
C GLY A 134 5.39 3.09 14.25
N ASP A 135 6.53 2.66 13.72
CA ASP A 135 7.80 2.54 14.45
C ASP A 135 8.48 3.87 14.78
N VAL A 136 8.01 4.98 14.20
CA VAL A 136 8.70 6.28 14.21
C VAL A 136 7.76 7.34 14.76
N ASP A 137 8.29 8.34 15.47
CA ASP A 137 7.45 9.47 15.89
C ASP A 137 7.01 10.31 14.67
N ILE A 138 5.78 10.82 14.75
CA ILE A 138 5.21 11.67 13.70
C ILE A 138 6.01 12.96 13.52
N SER A 139 6.57 13.51 14.60
CA SER A 139 7.38 14.72 14.53
C SER A 139 8.64 14.49 13.71
N ASP A 140 9.33 13.38 13.92
CA ASP A 140 10.58 13.04 13.21
C ASP A 140 10.34 12.82 11.71
N VAL A 141 9.22 12.19 11.36
CA VAL A 141 8.82 11.97 9.96
C VAL A 141 8.54 13.32 9.28
N VAL A 142 7.85 14.23 9.97
CA VAL A 142 7.54 15.56 9.44
C VAL A 142 8.81 16.41 9.31
N ASP A 143 9.69 16.40 10.31
CA ASP A 143 10.98 17.11 10.30
C ASP A 143 11.87 16.61 9.15
N THR A 144 11.94 15.29 8.95
CA THR A 144 12.71 14.71 7.86
C THR A 144 12.09 15.00 6.49
N THR A 145 10.75 15.05 6.40
CA THR A 145 10.06 15.44 5.17
C THR A 145 10.32 16.91 4.84
N GLU A 146 10.26 17.79 5.82
CA GLU A 146 10.59 19.21 5.69
C GLU A 146 12.04 19.41 5.21
N GLU A 147 12.97 18.68 5.83
CA GLU A 147 14.37 18.69 5.42
C GLU A 147 14.53 18.24 3.96
N ASN A 148 13.96 17.10 3.57
CA ASN A 148 14.10 16.59 2.21
C ASN A 148 13.49 17.55 1.17
N VAL A 149 12.36 18.18 1.47
CA VAL A 149 11.78 19.21 0.58
C VAL A 149 12.71 20.40 0.44
N PHE A 150 13.33 20.87 1.53
CA PHE A 150 14.30 21.96 1.48
C PHE A 150 15.53 21.57 0.65
N LEU A 151 16.09 20.38 0.90
CA LEU A 151 17.23 19.87 0.15
C LEU A 151 16.94 19.77 -1.35
N ASP A 152 15.76 19.26 -1.73
CA ASP A 152 15.36 19.11 -3.12
C ASP A 152 15.13 20.45 -3.83
N THR A 153 14.61 21.45 -3.13
CA THR A 153 14.13 22.71 -3.75
C THR A 153 15.10 23.87 -3.61
N ARG A 154 15.95 23.87 -2.58
CA ARG A 154 16.80 25.03 -2.21
C ARG A 154 18.29 24.71 -2.23
N THR A 155 18.68 23.47 -2.52
CA THR A 155 20.10 23.08 -2.49
C THR A 155 20.51 22.22 -3.67
N ASP A 156 21.80 22.14 -3.94
CA ASP A 156 22.38 21.24 -4.94
C ASP A 156 22.58 19.81 -4.40
N TYR A 157 21.84 19.42 -3.35
CA TYR A 157 21.99 18.12 -2.67
C TYR A 157 21.89 16.95 -3.64
N GLN A 158 20.88 16.96 -4.52
CA GLN A 158 20.67 15.91 -5.53
C GLN A 158 21.86 15.80 -6.49
N TRP A 159 22.48 16.93 -6.86
CA TRP A 159 23.66 16.94 -7.70
C TRP A 159 24.90 16.39 -6.97
N LYS A 160 25.10 16.79 -5.71
CA LYS A 160 26.17 16.24 -4.85
C LYS A 160 26.03 14.73 -4.66
N MET A 161 24.81 14.23 -4.47
CA MET A 161 24.53 12.80 -4.35
C MET A 161 24.84 12.01 -5.63
N LYS A 162 24.47 12.53 -6.81
CA LYS A 162 24.78 11.88 -8.10
C LYS A 162 26.28 11.83 -8.38
N LYS A 163 27.04 12.88 -8.04
CA LYS A 163 28.50 12.88 -8.17
C LYS A 163 29.18 11.91 -7.21
N ALA A 164 28.69 11.81 -5.97
CA ALA A 164 29.22 10.88 -4.96
C ALA A 164 28.94 9.40 -5.28
N GLN A 165 27.92 9.09 -6.09
CA GLN A 165 27.72 7.71 -6.57
C GLN A 165 28.78 7.25 -7.58
N HIS A 166 29.50 8.20 -8.21
CA HIS A 166 30.55 7.91 -9.20
C HIS A 166 31.97 7.97 -8.60
N GLY A 167 32.12 8.33 -7.32
CA GLY A 167 33.40 8.39 -6.62
C GLY A 167 33.23 8.06 -5.15
N ASN A 168 34.01 7.11 -4.65
CA ASN A 168 33.93 6.57 -3.29
C ASN A 168 33.66 7.65 -2.20
N GLY A 169 32.47 7.62 -1.59
CA GLY A 169 32.40 7.73 -0.12
C GLY A 169 31.76 8.95 0.54
N ALA A 170 30.88 9.75 -0.09
CA ALA A 170 30.03 10.64 0.70
C ALA A 170 28.70 9.94 1.05
N SER A 171 28.54 9.53 2.31
CA SER A 171 27.24 9.07 2.79
C SER A 171 26.23 10.22 2.69
N GLY A 172 24.99 9.93 2.29
CA GLY A 172 23.97 10.95 2.09
C GLY A 172 23.73 11.82 3.34
N GLU A 173 23.97 11.27 4.54
CA GLU A 173 23.94 12.00 5.80
C GLU A 173 25.07 13.02 5.93
N LYS A 174 26.31 12.67 5.58
CA LYS A 174 27.44 13.62 5.68
C LYS A 174 27.20 14.85 4.82
N ALA A 175 26.67 14.65 3.61
CA ALA A 175 26.30 15.76 2.73
C ALA A 175 25.19 16.64 3.30
N LYS A 176 24.21 16.05 4.02
CA LYS A 176 23.17 16.81 4.75
C LYS A 176 23.79 17.64 5.89
N MET A 177 24.66 17.03 6.69
CA MET A 177 25.34 17.70 7.80
C MET A 177 26.16 18.91 7.33
N GLU A 178 26.94 18.76 6.26
CA GLU A 178 27.73 19.85 5.66
C GLU A 178 26.84 20.98 5.13
N LEU A 179 25.73 20.64 4.48
CA LEU A 179 24.76 21.64 4.02
C LEU A 179 24.10 22.36 5.19
N CYS A 180 23.71 21.64 6.24
CA CYS A 180 23.13 22.22 7.45
C CYS A 180 24.05 23.31 8.03
N ILE A 181 25.34 23.01 8.23
CA ILE A 181 26.31 24.00 8.72
C ILE A 181 26.44 25.21 7.78
N SER A 182 26.57 24.97 6.47
CA SER A 182 26.69 26.07 5.50
C SER A 182 25.47 27.01 5.53
N TYR A 183 24.27 26.46 5.73
CA TYR A 183 23.03 27.23 5.82
C TYR A 183 22.81 27.85 7.21
N LEU A 184 23.37 27.27 8.28
CA LEU A 184 23.39 27.90 9.60
C LEU A 184 24.32 29.12 9.63
N GLU A 185 25.47 29.04 8.96
CA GLU A 185 26.41 30.15 8.77
C GLU A 185 25.80 31.27 7.93
N ASN A 186 25.16 30.91 6.82
CA ASN A 186 24.49 31.88 5.94
C ASN A 186 23.25 31.26 5.31
N HIS A 187 22.09 31.56 5.91
CA HIS A 187 20.79 31.06 5.45
C HIS A 187 20.28 31.78 4.19
N LYS A 188 20.97 32.82 3.68
CA LYS A 188 20.63 33.56 2.45
C LYS A 188 19.20 34.11 2.42
N GLY A 189 18.66 34.47 3.58
CA GLY A 189 17.27 34.92 3.73
C GLY A 189 16.22 33.83 3.54
N LEU A 190 16.62 32.55 3.47
CA LEU A 190 15.72 31.41 3.42
C LEU A 190 15.32 30.99 4.84
N LYS A 191 14.07 30.52 4.97
CA LYS A 191 13.62 29.83 6.18
C LYS A 191 14.20 28.42 6.18
N LEU A 192 14.97 28.08 7.21
CA LEU A 192 15.57 26.75 7.34
C LEU A 192 14.55 25.72 7.85
N PRO A 193 14.73 24.43 7.54
CA PRO A 193 13.94 23.36 8.15
C PRO A 193 14.05 23.39 9.66
N ARG A 194 12.97 23.01 10.36
CA ARG A 194 12.94 22.99 11.82
C ARG A 194 14.06 22.13 12.42
N LYS A 195 14.34 20.98 11.79
CA LYS A 195 15.46 20.11 12.17
C LYS A 195 16.80 20.85 12.21
N TRP A 196 17.05 21.73 11.24
CA TRP A 196 18.29 22.50 11.17
C TRP A 196 18.29 23.67 12.15
N GLU A 197 17.15 24.33 12.36
CA GLU A 197 17.01 25.34 13.41
C GLU A 197 17.29 24.76 14.80
N ASN A 198 16.88 23.51 15.06
CA ASN A 198 17.19 22.81 16.31
C ASN A 198 18.70 22.56 16.50
N CYS A 199 19.49 22.54 15.42
CA CYS A 199 20.96 22.45 15.49
C CYS A 199 21.64 23.80 15.84
N ARG A 200 20.92 24.93 15.72
CA ARG A 200 21.49 26.27 15.91
C ARG A 200 22.16 26.47 17.28
N PRO A 201 21.58 26.05 18.42
CA PRO A 201 22.24 26.21 19.73
C PRO A 201 23.61 25.52 19.80
N ARG A 202 23.72 24.30 19.26
CA ARG A 202 24.98 23.54 19.20
C ARG A 202 25.98 24.20 18.26
N PHE A 203 25.52 24.69 17.11
CA PHE A 203 26.35 25.46 16.19
C PHE A 203 26.94 26.71 16.87
N GLU A 204 26.12 27.48 17.58
CA GLU A 204 26.57 28.67 18.31
C GLU A 204 27.51 28.35 19.47
N GLU A 205 27.31 27.21 20.14
CA GLU A 205 28.21 26.71 21.19
C GLU A 205 29.61 26.42 20.66
N VAL A 206 29.71 25.75 19.51
CA VAL A 206 31.00 25.46 18.85
C VAL A 206 31.72 26.77 18.50
N ILE A 207 31.00 27.72 17.89
CA ILE A 207 31.57 29.04 17.56
C ILE A 207 32.05 29.77 18.82
N ARG A 208 31.23 29.79 19.89
CA ARG A 208 31.57 30.45 21.15
C ARG A 208 32.79 29.84 21.83
N SER A 209 32.99 28.54 21.66
CA SER A 209 34.11 27.79 22.22
C SER A 209 35.39 27.92 21.38
N GLY A 210 35.35 28.66 20.26
CA GLY A 210 36.46 28.80 19.32
C GLY A 210 36.68 27.56 18.43
N GLY A 211 35.72 26.64 18.40
CA GLY A 211 35.75 25.45 17.55
C GLY A 211 35.45 25.78 16.09
N THR A 212 35.75 24.83 15.20
CA THR A 212 35.43 24.93 13.77
C THR A 212 34.21 24.07 13.47
N PRO A 213 33.05 24.65 13.10
CA PRO A 213 31.81 23.89 12.86
C PRO A 213 31.97 22.71 11.89
N GLN A 214 32.77 22.89 10.84
CA GLN A 214 33.05 21.85 9.84
C GLN A 214 33.78 20.62 10.43
N CYS A 215 34.51 20.78 11.52
CA CYS A 215 35.15 19.68 12.24
C CYS A 215 34.19 18.97 13.20
N GLU A 216 33.09 19.63 13.58
CA GLU A 216 32.13 19.16 14.58
C GLU A 216 30.74 18.86 13.99
N VAL A 217 30.68 18.59 12.68
CA VAL A 217 29.44 18.36 11.91
C VAL A 217 28.51 17.33 12.55
N ARG A 218 29.07 16.26 13.13
CA ARG A 218 28.29 15.18 13.76
C ARG A 218 27.68 15.59 15.10
N TYR A 219 28.40 16.41 15.86
CA TYR A 219 27.90 16.93 17.13
C TYR A 219 26.80 17.97 16.88
N ILE A 220 27.03 18.90 15.95
CA ILE A 220 26.04 19.95 15.63
C ILE A 220 24.73 19.32 15.11
N TYR A 221 24.86 18.31 14.25
CA TYR A 221 23.74 17.62 13.61
C TYR A 221 23.15 16.47 14.43
N SER A 222 23.66 16.20 15.64
CA SER A 222 23.02 15.20 16.51
C SER A 222 21.64 15.67 16.94
N GLU A 223 20.75 14.74 17.27
CA GLU A 223 19.46 15.03 17.91
C GLU A 223 19.67 15.31 19.41
#